data_AF-I3V1R3-F1
#
_entry.id   AF-I3V1R3-F1
#
_cell.length_a   1.000
_cell.length_b   1.000
_cell.length_c   1.000
_cell.angle_alpha   90.00
_cell.angle_beta   90.00
_cell.angle_gamma   90.00
#
_symmetry.space_group_name_H-M   'P 1'
#
loop_
_entity.id
_entity.type
_entity.pdbx_description
1 polymer ?
#
loop_
_entity_poly.entity_id
_entity_poly.type
_entity_poly.pdbx_seq_one_letter_code
_entity_poly.pdbx_strand_id
1 'polypeptide(L)' 'MSIAEFAYQAAGLLLAYYIGWVRAHYTVATECERLGGFYVGSKTFRCEKVEDSKA' A
#
# COMPACT_ATOMS: atom_id res chain seq x y z
N MET A 1 -0.86 -34.83 0.51
CA MET A 1 -0.56 -33.38 0.54
C MET A 1 0.95 -33.22 0.69
N SER A 2 1.62 -32.51 -0.23
CA SER A 2 3.09 -32.37 -0.24
C SER A 2 3.53 -31.01 0.32
N ILE A 3 4.75 -30.93 0.85
CA ILE A 3 5.39 -29.67 1.30
C ILE A 3 5.46 -28.64 0.15
N ALA A 4 5.64 -29.11 -1.10
CA ALA A 4 5.69 -28.24 -2.28
C ALA A 4 4.37 -27.52 -2.55
N GLU A 5 3.23 -28.17 -2.30
CA GLU A 5 1.89 -27.57 -2.48
C GLU A 5 1.67 -26.43 -1.48
N PHE A 6 2.03 -26.63 -0.21
CA PHE A 6 1.93 -25.61 0.81
C PHE A 6 2.85 -24.42 0.54
N ALA A 7 4.07 -24.68 0.04
CA ALA A 7 5.00 -23.63 -0.34
C ALA A 7 4.46 -22.78 -1.51
N TYR A 8 3.84 -23.42 -2.52
CA TYR A 8 3.24 -22.72 -3.65
C TYR A 8 2.08 -21.81 -3.22
N GLN A 9 1.17 -22.33 -2.38
CA GLN A 9 0.06 -21.54 -1.83
C GLN A 9 0.56 -20.36 -0.98
N ALA A 10 1.56 -20.58 -0.12
CA ALA A 10 2.14 -19.53 0.71
C ALA A 10 2.82 -18.44 -0.13
N ALA A 11 3.55 -18.83 -1.19
CA ALA A 11 4.16 -17.88 -2.12
C ALA A 11 3.11 -17.01 -2.81
N GLY A 12 1.99 -17.60 -3.25
CA GLY A 12 0.86 -16.86 -3.83
C GLY A 12 0.27 -15.83 -2.85
N LEU A 13 0.07 -16.20 -1.59
CA LEU A 13 -0.44 -15.29 -0.55
C LEU A 13 0.53 -14.13 -0.27
N LEU A 14 1.83 -14.42 -0.17
CA LEU A 14 2.85 -13.39 0.05
C LEU A 14 2.93 -12.41 -1.11
N LEU A 15 2.83 -12.90 -2.35
CA LEU A 15 2.82 -12.06 -3.54
C LEU A 15 1.59 -11.15 -3.58
N ALA A 16 0.40 -11.70 -3.31
CA ALA A 16 -0.83 -10.91 -3.27
C ALA A 16 -0.80 -9.84 -2.17
N TYR A 17 -0.30 -10.19 -0.98
CA TYR A 17 -0.08 -9.25 0.11
C TYR A 17 0.85 -8.11 -0.30
N TYR A 18 2.00 -8.43 -0.89
CA TYR A 18 2.98 -7.43 -1.32
C TYR A 18 2.40 -6.49 -2.39
N ILE A 19 1.74 -7.04 -3.41
CA ILE A 19 1.08 -6.23 -4.44
C ILE A 19 0.02 -5.32 -3.82
N GLY A 20 -0.82 -5.84 -2.92
CA GLY A 20 -1.83 -5.06 -2.22
C GLY A 20 -1.22 -3.93 -1.38
N TRP A 21 -0.17 -4.23 -0.62
CA TRP A 21 0.58 -3.27 0.19
C TRP A 21 1.14 -2.14 -0.67
N VAL A 22 1.82 -2.47 -1.77
CA VAL A 22 2.40 -1.48 -2.69
C VAL A 22 1.31 -0.58 -3.27
N ARG A 23 0.20 -1.17 -3.76
CA ARG A 23 -0.89 -0.40 -4.38
C ARG A 23 -1.55 0.55 -3.37
N ALA A 24 -1.77 0.10 -2.14
CA ALA A 24 -2.33 0.94 -1.08
C ALA A 24 -1.45 2.17 -0.78
N HIS A 25 -0.13 1.99 -0.69
CA HIS A 25 0.81 3.10 -0.46
C HIS A 25 0.81 4.10 -1.62
N TYR A 26 0.79 3.63 -2.87
CA TYR A 26 0.69 4.52 -4.03
C TYR A 26 -0.63 5.28 -4.06
N THR A 27 -1.77 4.63 -3.77
CA THR A 27 -3.06 5.32 -3.70
C THR A 27 -3.06 6.44 -2.67
N VAL A 28 -2.54 6.18 -1.47
CA VAL A 28 -2.41 7.22 -0.44
C VAL A 28 -1.52 8.37 -0.92
N ALA A 29 -0.35 8.07 -1.49
CA ALA A 29 0.58 9.09 -1.98
C ALA A 29 -0.03 9.93 -3.12
N THR A 30 -0.63 9.30 -4.12
CA THR A 30 -1.27 9.98 -5.25
C THR A 30 -2.41 10.88 -4.81
N GLU A 31 -3.30 10.40 -3.93
CA GLU A 31 -4.39 11.22 -3.42
C GLU A 31 -3.87 12.36 -2.52
N CYS A 32 -2.82 12.09 -1.74
CA CYS A 32 -2.14 13.13 -0.97
C CYS A 32 -1.62 14.26 -1.84
N GLU A 33 -0.89 13.94 -2.92
CA GLU A 33 -0.35 14.93 -3.86
C GLU A 33 -1.47 15.67 -4.61
N ARG A 34 -2.58 14.99 -4.92
CA ARG A 34 -3.69 15.56 -5.70
C ARG A 34 -4.65 16.43 -4.89
N LEU A 35 -4.92 16.06 -3.64
CA LEU A 35 -5.98 16.65 -2.81
C LEU A 35 -5.49 17.21 -1.47
N GLY A 36 -4.26 16.93 -1.05
CA GLY A 36 -3.80 17.18 0.32
C GLY A 36 -4.41 16.21 1.35
N GLY A 37 -4.92 15.06 0.91
CA GLY A 37 -5.59 14.08 1.76
C GLY A 37 -6.12 12.86 1.01
N PHE A 38 -6.61 11.86 1.76
CA PHE A 38 -7.26 10.66 1.20
C PHE A 38 -8.48 10.25 2.03
N TYR A 39 -9.38 9.46 1.42
CA TYR A 39 -10.65 9.06 2.01
C TYR A 39 -10.60 7.61 2.52
N VAL A 40 -11.17 7.36 3.70
CA VAL A 40 -11.41 6.00 4.25
C VAL A 40 -12.83 5.93 4.78
N GLY A 41 -13.71 5.31 3.99
CA GLY A 41 -15.15 5.31 4.27
C GLY A 41 -15.69 6.75 4.25
N SER A 42 -16.28 7.19 5.37
CA SER A 42 -16.78 8.57 5.54
C SER A 42 -15.75 9.54 6.11
N LYS A 43 -14.52 9.08 6.42
CA LYS A 43 -13.48 9.89 7.04
C LYS A 43 -12.51 10.42 5.99
N THR A 44 -12.13 11.69 6.13
CA THR A 44 -11.06 12.32 5.35
C THR A 44 -9.83 12.47 6.22
N PHE A 45 -8.71 11.96 5.75
CA PHE A 45 -7.40 12.10 6.37
C PHE A 45 -6.61 13.13 5.59
N ARG A 46 -6.12 14.16 6.27
CA ARG A 46 -5.19 15.13 5.68
C ARG A 46 -3.78 14.59 5.77
N CYS A 47 -2.96 14.91 4.80
CA CYS A 47 -1.56 14.52 4.75
C CYS A 47 -0.73 15.65 4.14
N GLU A 48 0.55 15.67 4.51
CA GLU A 48 1.53 16.61 4.01
C GLU A 48 2.72 15.81 3.49
N LYS A 49 3.17 16.11 2.28
CA LYS A 49 4.39 15.52 1.75
C LYS A 49 5.56 16.11 2.53
N VAL A 50 6.28 15.25 3.24
CA VAL A 50 7.54 15.68 3.85
C VAL A 50 8.52 15.90 2.71
N GLU A 51 8.85 17.16 2.43
CA GLU A 51 9.98 17.49 1.57
C GLU A 51 11.24 17.12 2.35
N ASP A 52 11.90 16.03 1.93
CA ASP A 52 13.24 15.71 2.44
C ASP A 52 14.16 16.85 2.07
N SER A 53 14.34 17.78 3.00
CA SER A 53 15.32 18.86 2.94
C SER A 53 16.69 18.24 3.18
N LYS A 54 17.19 17.45 2.24
CA LYS A 54 18.62 17.18 2.15
C LYS A 54 19.26 18.37 1.45
N ALA A 55 19.65 19.35 2.26
CA ALA A 55 20.72 20.27 1.92
C ALA A 55 22.04 19.50 1.73
#